data_AF-A0A0D3AX34-F1
#
_entry.id   AF-A0A0D3AX34-F1
#
_cell.length_a   1.000
_cell.length_b   1.000
_cell.length_c   1.000
_cell.angle_alpha   90.00
_cell.angle_beta   90.00
_cell.angle_gamma   90.00
#
_symmetry.space_group_name_H-M   'P 1'
#
loop_
_entity.id
_entity.type
_entity.pdbx_description
1 polymer ?
#
loop_
_entity_poly.entity_id
_entity_poly.type
_entity_poly.pdbx_seq_one_letter_code
_entity_poly.pdbx_strand_id
1 'polypeptide(L)'
;MAIVSSNSEWTEERHETTKPKRKGQEKEGHDLEIDHQREERLKQQMEISMKKIESSEFYIHIMSGSETQLQMVIYGIGSIESRQKPRFQMSIAILMKREFDWVGNNIEVFDPLLSGTESRVITFLGCTVLSVNEEARREVLKPTLFFMGIESTRS
;
A
#
# COMPACT_ATOMS: atom_id res chain seq x y z
N MET A 1 -39.47 -48.27 34.00
CA MET A 1 -38.36 -49.22 33.72
C MET A 1 -37.29 -48.44 32.97
N ALA A 2 -35.99 -48.74 33.16
CA ALA A 2 -34.89 -48.10 32.40
C ALA A 2 -34.90 -48.60 30.93
N ILE A 3 -34.06 -48.18 29.97
CA ILE A 3 -32.64 -47.78 29.91
C ILE A 3 -32.53 -46.81 28.69
N VAL A 4 -32.03 -45.57 28.81
CA VAL A 4 -30.61 -45.15 28.56
C VAL A 4 -30.05 -45.63 27.20
N SER A 5 -29.44 -44.85 26.31
CA SER A 5 -29.35 -43.40 26.02
C SER A 5 -29.07 -43.30 24.48
N SER A 6 -28.40 -42.34 23.83
CA SER A 6 -27.68 -41.12 24.20
C SER A 6 -27.41 -40.23 22.97
N ASN A 7 -27.21 -38.93 23.18
CA ASN A 7 -26.18 -38.16 22.45
C ASN A 7 -25.79 -36.94 23.31
N SER A 8 -24.51 -36.59 23.39
CA SER A 8 -24.00 -35.63 24.38
C SER A 8 -24.22 -34.17 23.98
N GLU A 9 -24.82 -33.39 24.88
CA GLU A 9 -24.62 -31.94 24.89
C GLU A 9 -23.13 -31.63 25.06
N TRP A 10 -22.64 -30.67 24.27
CA TRP A 10 -21.39 -29.96 24.51
C TRP A 10 -21.75 -28.51 24.80
N THR A 11 -21.86 -28.19 26.09
CA THR A 11 -21.97 -26.82 26.58
C THR A 11 -20.57 -26.23 26.81
N GLU A 12 -20.50 -24.90 26.81
CA GLU A 12 -19.33 -24.08 27.13
C GLU A 12 -18.17 -24.18 26.11
N GLU A 13 -17.37 -23.13 25.86
CA GLU A 13 -17.33 -21.83 26.53
C GLU A 13 -17.10 -20.70 25.50
N ARG A 14 -17.84 -19.58 25.62
CA ARG A 14 -17.57 -18.40 24.78
C ARG A 14 -16.39 -17.63 25.35
N HIS A 15 -15.17 -18.00 24.95
CA HIS A 15 -14.00 -17.13 25.12
C HIS A 15 -14.12 -15.88 24.26
N GLU A 16 -14.89 -14.91 24.76
CA GLU A 16 -15.01 -13.55 24.25
C GLU A 16 -13.69 -12.80 24.51
N THR A 17 -12.68 -13.17 23.73
CA THR A 17 -11.39 -12.48 23.69
C THR A 17 -11.61 -11.08 23.15
N THR A 18 -11.81 -10.14 24.07
CA THR A 18 -11.95 -8.71 23.83
C THR A 18 -10.67 -8.13 23.26
N LYS A 19 -10.46 -8.39 21.95
CA LYS A 19 -9.40 -7.78 21.15
C LYS A 19 -9.42 -6.27 21.42
N PRO A 20 -8.36 -5.67 21.97
CA PRO A 20 -8.38 -4.25 22.26
C PRO A 20 -8.61 -3.51 20.94
N LYS A 21 -9.68 -2.70 20.89
CA LYS A 21 -9.88 -1.76 19.79
C LYS A 21 -8.59 -0.95 19.67
N ARG A 22 -7.87 -1.12 18.55
CA ARG A 22 -6.81 -0.18 18.19
C ARG A 22 -7.50 1.17 18.06
N LYS A 23 -7.30 2.05 19.06
CA LYS A 23 -7.61 3.47 18.89
C LYS A 23 -6.88 3.91 17.63
N GLY A 24 -7.53 4.72 16.79
CA GLY A 24 -6.90 5.22 15.57
C GLY A 24 -5.56 5.86 15.94
N GLN A 25 -4.47 5.28 15.45
CA GLN A 25 -3.15 5.85 15.66
C GLN A 25 -3.07 7.13 14.81
N GLU A 26 -3.28 8.26 15.49
CA GLU A 26 -2.79 9.55 15.01
C GLU A 26 -1.30 9.39 14.69
N LYS A 27 -0.83 10.02 13.62
CA LYS A 27 0.53 9.80 13.11
C LYS A 27 1.55 10.29 14.16
N GLU A 28 2.18 9.36 14.89
CA GLU A 28 3.22 9.69 15.87
C GLU A 28 4.37 10.41 15.16
N GLY A 29 4.45 11.72 15.40
CA GLY A 29 5.21 12.63 14.54
C GLY A 29 6.71 12.50 14.74
N HIS A 30 7.39 11.83 13.81
CA HIS A 30 8.85 11.67 13.86
C HIS A 30 9.60 12.02 12.55
N ASP A 31 8.95 12.73 11.61
CA ASP A 31 9.61 13.44 10.51
C ASP A 31 8.79 14.67 10.07
N LEU A 32 8.65 15.66 10.98
CA LEU A 32 7.95 16.93 10.71
C LEU A 32 8.82 17.94 9.94
N GLU A 33 10.15 17.81 9.99
CA GLU A 33 11.07 18.74 9.36
C GLU A 33 11.32 18.41 7.88
N ILE A 34 11.42 19.45 7.05
CA ILE A 34 11.50 19.36 5.60
C ILE A 34 12.98 19.38 5.18
N ASP A 35 13.64 18.22 5.26
CA ASP A 35 14.98 18.06 4.70
C ASP A 35 14.92 18.03 3.17
N HIS A 36 15.19 19.18 2.55
CA HIS A 36 15.27 19.33 1.10
C HIS A 36 16.35 18.45 0.46
N GLN A 37 17.48 18.18 1.14
CA GLN A 37 18.53 17.31 0.61
C GLN A 37 18.11 15.84 0.63
N ARG A 38 17.35 15.38 1.64
CA ARG A 38 16.70 14.05 1.60
C ARG A 38 15.69 13.98 0.47
N GLU A 39 14.86 15.02 0.30
CA GLU A 39 13.86 15.07 -0.77
C GLU A 39 14.49 15.00 -2.18
N GLU A 40 15.54 15.76 -2.45
CA GLU A 40 16.28 15.72 -3.72
C GLU A 40 16.95 14.37 -3.97
N ARG A 41 17.65 13.82 -2.96
CA ARG A 41 18.25 12.48 -3.05
C ARG A 41 17.21 11.41 -3.32
N LEU A 42 16.03 11.49 -2.70
CA LEU A 42 14.94 10.54 -2.91
C LEU A 42 14.31 10.68 -4.31
N LYS A 43 14.12 11.90 -4.83
CA LYS A 43 13.71 12.13 -6.23
C LYS A 43 14.70 11.50 -7.22
N GLN A 44 16.00 11.70 -7.01
CA GLN A 44 17.05 11.07 -7.83
C GLN A 44 17.00 9.53 -7.76
N GLN A 45 16.81 8.97 -6.56
CA GLN A 45 16.67 7.52 -6.38
C GLN A 45 15.41 6.95 -7.05
N MET A 46 14.30 7.68 -7.05
CA MET A 46 13.07 7.30 -7.77
C MET A 46 13.28 7.32 -9.29
N GLU A 47 13.94 8.33 -9.84
CA GLU A 47 14.29 8.41 -11.27
C GLU A 47 15.26 7.30 -11.70
N ILE A 48 16.27 6.98 -10.88
CA ILE A 48 17.15 5.81 -11.10
C ILE A 48 16.36 4.50 -11.05
N SER A 49 15.38 4.39 -10.14
CA SER A 49 14.56 3.19 -9.98
C SER A 49 13.60 2.98 -11.16
N MET A 50 12.98 4.06 -11.67
CA MET A 50 12.15 4.02 -12.87
C MET A 50 12.96 3.59 -14.09
N LYS A 51 14.11 4.22 -14.35
CA LYS A 51 14.98 3.87 -15.50
C LYS A 51 15.44 2.42 -15.50
N LYS A 52 15.68 1.84 -14.32
CA LYS A 52 16.03 0.42 -14.19
C LYS A 52 14.85 -0.53 -14.47
N ILE A 53 13.62 -0.08 -14.29
CA ILE A 53 12.41 -0.84 -14.65
C ILE A 53 12.14 -0.68 -16.15
N GLU A 54 12.14 0.54 -16.68
CA GLU A 54 12.02 0.84 -18.12
C GLU A 54 12.99 -0.02 -18.96
N SER A 55 14.23 -0.21 -18.47
CA SER A 55 15.26 -1.04 -19.11
C SER A 55 15.13 -2.56 -18.86
N SER A 56 13.94 -3.09 -18.58
CA SER A 56 13.74 -4.51 -18.25
C SER A 56 12.60 -5.17 -19.02
N GLU A 57 12.80 -6.43 -19.42
CA GLU A 57 11.79 -7.28 -20.09
C GLU A 57 10.46 -7.35 -19.33
N PHE A 58 10.54 -7.26 -17.99
CA PHE A 58 9.38 -7.22 -17.09
C PHE A 58 8.48 -6.01 -17.33
N TYR A 59 9.04 -4.85 -17.70
CA TYR A 59 8.26 -3.66 -18.03
C TYR A 59 7.46 -3.86 -19.33
N ILE A 60 8.13 -4.35 -20.38
CA ILE A 60 7.51 -4.64 -21.69
C ILE A 60 6.30 -5.58 -21.52
N HIS A 61 6.42 -6.60 -20.66
CA HIS A 61 5.34 -7.54 -20.39
C HIS A 61 4.13 -6.89 -19.69
N ILE A 62 4.34 -6.00 -18.72
CA ILE A 62 3.23 -5.29 -18.02
C ILE A 62 2.60 -4.20 -18.89
N MET A 63 3.37 -3.56 -19.78
CA MET A 63 2.84 -2.50 -20.68
C MET A 63 1.91 -3.03 -21.79
N SER A 64 1.74 -4.35 -21.92
CA SER A 64 0.98 -4.99 -23.00
C SER A 64 -0.53 -5.17 -22.69
N GLY A 65 -1.16 -4.24 -21.96
CA GLY A 65 -2.55 -4.36 -21.47
C GLY A 65 -3.45 -3.18 -21.82
N SER A 66 -4.76 -3.42 -21.94
CA SER A 66 -5.76 -2.41 -22.29
C SER A 66 -7.14 -2.66 -21.66
N GLU A 67 -7.96 -1.60 -21.72
CA GLU A 67 -9.41 -1.52 -21.45
C GLU A 67 -9.88 -1.35 -19.99
N THR A 68 -10.87 -0.46 -19.84
CA THR A 68 -11.47 0.09 -18.61
C THR A 68 -10.60 1.07 -17.79
N GLN A 69 -11.22 2.20 -17.40
CA GLN A 69 -10.66 3.20 -16.48
C GLN A 69 -10.59 2.63 -15.06
N LEU A 70 -9.40 2.65 -14.46
CA LEU A 70 -9.08 1.93 -13.23
C LEU A 70 -8.44 2.84 -12.19
N GLN A 71 -8.99 2.89 -10.98
CA GLN A 71 -8.36 3.55 -9.82
C GLN A 71 -7.20 2.69 -9.31
N MET A 72 -6.11 3.31 -8.84
CA MET A 72 -5.03 2.59 -8.18
C MET A 72 -4.86 3.07 -6.74
N VAL A 73 -4.81 2.11 -5.82
CA VAL A 73 -4.67 2.36 -4.38
C VAL A 73 -3.52 1.50 -3.87
N ILE A 74 -2.50 2.13 -3.30
CA ILE A 74 -1.30 1.46 -2.80
C ILE A 74 -1.35 1.44 -1.27
N TYR A 75 -1.39 0.24 -0.68
CA TYR A 75 -1.35 0.05 0.77
C TYR A 75 -0.07 -0.68 1.19
N GLY A 76 0.53 -0.27 2.32
CA GLY A 76 1.66 -1.02 2.90
C GLY A 76 2.94 -0.99 2.06
N ILE A 77 3.12 0.05 1.24
CA ILE A 77 4.26 0.19 0.31
C ILE A 77 5.63 0.14 1.01
N GLY A 78 5.68 0.58 2.27
CA GLY A 78 6.90 0.78 3.05
C GLY A 78 7.69 2.02 2.67
N SER A 79 8.65 2.38 3.52
CA SER A 79 9.58 3.49 3.27
C SER A 79 10.37 3.29 1.96
N ILE A 80 10.16 4.21 1.03
CA ILE A 80 10.86 4.31 -0.25
C ILE A 80 12.26 4.94 -0.08
N GLU A 81 12.51 5.74 0.96
CA GLU A 81 13.85 6.27 1.25
C GLU A 81 14.81 5.15 1.68
N SER A 82 14.39 4.33 2.64
CA SER A 82 15.25 3.29 3.24
C SER A 82 15.40 2.02 2.40
N ARG A 83 14.38 1.58 1.66
CA ARG A 83 14.32 0.24 1.06
C ARG A 83 14.20 0.26 -0.46
N GLN A 84 14.80 -0.72 -1.13
CA GLN A 84 14.80 -0.79 -2.60
C GLN A 84 13.50 -1.39 -3.17
N LYS A 85 12.94 -2.43 -2.53
CA LYS A 85 11.68 -3.06 -2.96
C LYS A 85 10.50 -2.05 -3.02
N PRO A 86 10.26 -1.21 -2.00
CA PRO A 86 9.27 -0.13 -2.06
C PRO A 86 9.50 0.85 -3.22
N ARG A 87 10.75 1.27 -3.48
CA ARG A 87 11.09 2.13 -4.63
C ARG A 87 10.68 1.49 -5.94
N PHE A 88 11.05 0.23 -6.19
CA PHE A 88 10.64 -0.43 -7.44
C PHE A 88 9.12 -0.60 -7.54
N GLN A 89 8.43 -0.99 -6.47
CA GLN A 89 6.97 -1.06 -6.47
C GLN A 89 6.32 0.29 -6.79
N MET A 90 6.79 1.38 -6.17
CA MET A 90 6.34 2.75 -6.43
C MET A 90 6.68 3.19 -7.87
N SER A 91 7.88 2.88 -8.37
CA SER A 91 8.30 3.19 -9.73
C SER A 91 7.44 2.47 -10.79
N ILE A 92 7.08 1.21 -10.59
CA ILE A 92 6.15 0.49 -11.50
C ILE A 92 4.80 1.22 -11.52
N ALA A 93 4.29 1.67 -10.36
CA ALA A 93 3.04 2.43 -10.30
C ALA A 93 3.11 3.79 -11.01
N ILE A 94 4.21 4.54 -10.86
CA ILE A 94 4.42 5.80 -11.60
C ILE A 94 4.54 5.57 -13.10
N LEU A 95 5.23 4.51 -13.54
CA LEU A 95 5.37 4.21 -14.96
C LEU A 95 4.04 3.77 -15.58
N MET A 96 3.26 2.93 -14.89
CA MET A 96 1.87 2.61 -15.31
C MET A 96 1.02 3.88 -15.46
N LYS A 97 1.16 4.87 -14.57
CA LYS A 97 0.48 6.19 -14.68
C LYS A 97 0.97 7.04 -15.87
N ARG A 98 2.23 6.87 -16.30
CA ARG A 98 2.85 7.63 -17.42
C ARG A 98 2.50 7.03 -18.78
N GLU A 99 2.38 5.70 -18.87
CA GLU A 99 2.10 4.98 -20.12
C GLU A 99 0.60 4.82 -20.41
N PHE A 100 -0.24 4.72 -19.37
CA PHE A 100 -1.65 4.38 -19.51
C PHE A 100 -2.62 5.48 -19.04
N ASP A 101 -3.29 6.15 -19.98
CA ASP A 101 -4.42 7.06 -19.71
C ASP A 101 -5.59 6.42 -18.93
N TRP A 102 -5.65 5.08 -18.91
CA TRP A 102 -6.65 4.31 -18.17
C TRP A 102 -6.23 3.94 -16.74
N VAL A 103 -4.95 4.10 -16.39
CA VAL A 103 -4.48 4.04 -14.99
C VAL A 103 -4.76 5.41 -14.37
N GLY A 104 -5.78 5.44 -13.53
CA GLY A 104 -6.59 6.62 -13.28
C GLY A 104 -5.83 7.86 -12.82
N ASN A 105 -6.43 9.01 -13.14
CA ASN A 105 -5.93 10.38 -12.95
C ASN A 105 -5.16 10.64 -11.64
N ASN A 106 -5.50 9.93 -10.56
CA ASN A 106 -4.82 9.97 -9.28
C ASN A 106 -4.52 8.55 -8.77
N ILE A 107 -3.28 8.29 -8.39
CA ILE A 107 -2.88 7.08 -7.65
C ILE A 107 -2.84 7.46 -6.18
N GLU A 108 -3.56 6.75 -5.33
CA GLU A 108 -3.62 7.03 -3.90
C GLU A 108 -2.71 6.08 -3.13
N VAL A 109 -2.01 6.59 -2.10
CA VAL A 109 -0.98 5.85 -1.36
C VAL A 109 -1.19 6.02 0.14
N PHE A 110 -1.22 4.90 0.89
CA PHE A 110 -1.21 4.91 2.35
C PHE A 110 -0.26 3.84 2.90
N ASP A 111 0.65 4.27 3.76
CA ASP A 111 1.43 3.39 4.63
C ASP A 111 1.81 4.19 5.90
N PRO A 112 1.68 3.62 7.10
CA PRO A 112 1.96 4.32 8.37
C PRO A 112 3.45 4.64 8.60
N LEU A 113 4.36 4.05 7.82
CA LEU A 113 5.81 4.26 7.86
C LEU A 113 6.29 5.35 6.88
N LEU A 114 5.40 6.01 6.14
CA LEU A 114 5.77 7.10 5.25
C LEU A 114 6.09 8.37 6.05
N SER A 115 7.34 8.80 5.96
CA SER A 115 7.80 10.09 6.46
C SER A 115 7.15 11.28 5.73
N GLY A 116 7.26 12.49 6.30
CA GLY A 116 6.87 13.71 5.62
C GLY A 116 7.62 13.91 4.30
N THR A 117 8.91 13.53 4.26
CA THR A 117 9.76 13.67 3.09
C THR A 117 9.39 12.71 1.96
N GLU A 118 9.14 11.43 2.27
CA GLU A 118 8.62 10.48 1.29
C GLU A 118 7.23 10.89 0.79
N SER A 119 6.39 11.40 1.69
CA SER A 119 5.05 11.90 1.32
C SER A 119 5.11 13.05 0.30
N ARG A 120 6.07 13.99 0.45
CA ARG A 120 6.29 15.07 -0.53
C ARG A 120 6.81 14.54 -1.86
N VAL A 121 7.72 13.56 -1.88
CA VAL A 121 8.19 12.96 -3.15
C VAL A 121 7.08 12.19 -3.86
N ILE A 122 6.28 11.41 -3.15
CA ILE A 122 5.09 10.72 -3.69
C ILE A 122 4.11 11.74 -4.29
N THR A 123 3.88 12.87 -3.60
CA THR A 123 2.99 13.95 -4.09
C THR A 123 3.56 14.63 -5.34
N PHE A 124 4.87 14.93 -5.34
CA PHE A 124 5.59 15.50 -6.50
C PHE A 124 5.54 14.59 -7.74
N LEU A 125 5.47 13.28 -7.56
CA LEU A 125 5.35 12.29 -8.64
C LEU A 125 3.91 12.13 -9.19
N GLY A 126 2.93 12.92 -8.71
CA GLY A 126 1.55 12.90 -9.22
C GLY A 126 0.64 11.84 -8.57
N CYS A 127 0.97 11.43 -7.34
CA CYS A 127 0.12 10.61 -6.48
C CYS A 127 -0.47 11.44 -5.32
N THR A 128 -1.46 10.90 -4.63
CA THR A 128 -2.03 11.49 -3.41
C THR A 128 -1.73 10.61 -2.20
N VAL A 129 -1.09 11.18 -1.19
CA VAL A 129 -0.85 10.50 0.08
C VAL A 129 -2.08 10.65 0.97
N LEU A 130 -2.68 9.53 1.36
CA LEU A 130 -3.84 9.53 2.25
C LEU A 130 -3.40 9.86 3.69
N SER A 131 -4.18 10.73 4.35
CA SER A 131 -3.98 11.08 5.76
C SER A 131 -4.63 10.08 6.71
N VAL A 132 -5.72 9.45 6.29
CA VAL A 132 -6.58 8.55 7.09
C VAL A 132 -6.21 7.09 6.86
N ASN A 133 -6.13 6.31 7.93
CA ASN A 133 -6.07 4.85 7.85
C ASN A 133 -7.48 4.29 7.58
N GLU A 134 -7.71 3.74 6.40
CA GLU A 134 -8.99 3.13 6.00
C GLU A 134 -9.13 1.67 6.48
N GLU A 135 -8.12 1.11 7.15
CA GLU A 135 -8.05 -0.30 7.60
C GLU A 135 -8.29 -1.33 6.47
N ALA A 136 -7.99 -0.96 5.23
CA ALA A 136 -8.34 -1.70 4.00
C ALA A 136 -9.85 -1.98 3.82
N ARG A 137 -10.72 -1.16 4.45
CA ARG A 137 -12.19 -1.22 4.34
C ARG A 137 -12.76 -0.31 3.24
N ARG A 138 -11.94 0.12 2.27
CA ARG A 138 -12.34 1.06 1.22
C ARG A 138 -13.46 0.49 0.35
N GLU A 139 -14.52 1.27 0.17
CA GLU A 139 -15.62 0.93 -0.73
C GLU A 139 -15.18 1.04 -2.20
N VAL A 140 -15.56 0.07 -3.02
CA VAL A 140 -15.10 -0.07 -4.42
C VAL A 140 -16.25 0.23 -5.38
N LEU A 141 -16.41 1.52 -5.72
CA LEU A 141 -17.49 2.03 -6.58
C LEU A 141 -17.14 2.00 -8.09
N LYS A 142 -15.92 1.59 -8.45
CA LYS A 142 -15.38 1.52 -9.82
C LYS A 142 -14.23 0.51 -9.88
N PRO A 143 -13.76 0.07 -11.06
CA PRO A 143 -12.60 -0.83 -11.15
C PRO A 143 -11.39 -0.24 -10.42
N THR A 144 -10.81 -1.02 -9.50
CA THR A 144 -9.75 -0.57 -8.60
C THR A 144 -8.68 -1.64 -8.42
N LEU A 145 -7.42 -1.31 -8.75
CA LEU A 145 -6.26 -2.12 -8.42
C LEU A 145 -5.74 -1.74 -7.02
N PHE A 146 -5.74 -2.70 -6.11
CA PHE A 146 -5.06 -2.59 -4.82
C PHE A 146 -3.65 -3.14 -4.93
N PHE A 147 -2.65 -2.26 -4.97
CA PHE A 147 -1.24 -2.66 -4.93
C PHE A 147 -0.79 -2.73 -3.47
N MET A 148 -0.79 -3.95 -2.91
CA MET A 148 -0.35 -4.16 -1.53
C MET A 148 1.13 -4.53 -1.46
N GLY A 149 1.87 -3.90 -0.55
CA GLY A 149 3.20 -4.35 -0.17
C GLY A 149 3.12 -5.61 0.69
N ILE A 150 3.78 -6.69 0.26
CA ILE A 150 3.95 -7.89 1.10
C ILE A 150 4.94 -7.55 2.22
N GLU A 151 4.43 -7.41 3.44
CA GLU A 151 5.22 -7.45 4.67
C GLU A 151 6.02 -8.75 4.72
N SER A 152 7.31 -8.66 5.03
CA SER A 152 8.09 -9.86 5.31
C SER A 152 7.71 -10.35 6.71
N THR A 153 6.84 -11.35 6.78
CA THR A 153 6.75 -12.22 7.96
C THR A 153 8.17 -12.67 8.30
N ARG A 154 8.60 -12.49 9.56
CA ARG A 154 9.92 -12.93 10.00
C ARG A 154 9.99 -14.45 9.87
N SER A 155 10.98 -14.93 9.11
CA SER A 155 11.53 -16.28 9.17
C SER A 155 12.39 -16.44 10.42
#